data_AF-A0A4C1TQM2-F1
#
_entry.id   AF-A0A4C1TQM2-F1
#
_cell.length_a   1.000
_cell.length_b   1.000
_cell.length_c   1.000
_cell.angle_alpha   90.00
_cell.angle_beta   90.00
_cell.angle_gamma   90.00
#
_symmetry.space_group_name_H-M   'P 1'
#
loop_
_entity.id
_entity.type
_entity.pdbx_description
1 polymer ?
#
loop_
_entity_poly.entity_id
_entity_poly.type
_entity_poly.pdbx_seq_one_letter_code
_entity_poly.pdbx_strand_id
1 'polypeptide(L)'
;MTPTLPGYKVECVGDDIAWMKFDSNGVLRAINPGNGFFGVAPGTSMSTNPIAMKTIFKNSLFTNVASTSAGGVYWEGMEPSHYDGVTVTDWLGKLWSPNSGKVAAHPNSRFCTPAQQCPIIDAAWEDQAGVQSVPFYSAGVGQPAYL
;
A
#
# COMPACT_ATOMS: atom_id res chain seq x y z
N MET A 1 6.34 -2.84 -4.60
CA MET A 1 7.25 -3.91 -5.06
C MET A 1 8.25 -3.31 -6.05
N THR A 2 9.54 -3.52 -5.84
CA THR A 2 10.61 -3.10 -6.76
C THR A 2 11.54 -4.29 -6.94
N PRO A 3 11.49 -5.02 -8.08
CA PRO A 3 12.32 -6.20 -8.26
C PRO A 3 13.80 -5.83 -8.21
N THR A 4 14.60 -6.60 -7.47
CA THR A 4 16.05 -6.41 -7.36
C THR A 4 16.82 -7.13 -8.49
N LEU A 5 16.17 -8.07 -9.18
CA LEU A 5 16.75 -8.79 -10.30
C LEU A 5 16.74 -7.91 -11.57
N PRO A 6 17.91 -7.72 -12.22
CA PRO A 6 17.98 -6.95 -13.47
C PRO A 6 17.08 -7.54 -14.56
N GLY A 7 16.42 -6.67 -15.32
CA GLY A 7 15.55 -7.06 -16.44
C GLY A 7 14.13 -7.47 -16.06
N TYR A 8 13.81 -7.59 -14.76
CA TYR A 8 12.45 -7.88 -14.30
C TYR A 8 11.66 -6.60 -14.05
N LYS A 9 10.38 -6.63 -14.40
CA LYS A 9 9.39 -5.57 -14.14
C LYS A 9 8.21 -6.19 -13.39
N VAL A 10 7.63 -5.43 -12.47
CA VAL A 10 6.38 -5.75 -11.80
C VAL A 10 5.43 -4.59 -12.00
N GLU A 11 4.18 -4.92 -12.34
CA GLU A 11 3.07 -3.98 -12.49
C GLU A 11 1.92 -4.41 -11.58
N CYS A 12 1.04 -3.47 -11.23
CA CYS A 12 -0.04 -3.68 -10.28
C CYS A 12 -1.39 -3.60 -11.00
N VAL A 13 -2.17 -4.67 -10.93
CA VAL A 13 -3.59 -4.70 -11.35
C VAL A 13 -4.50 -4.34 -10.17
N GLY A 14 -4.23 -4.92 -9.00
CA GLY A 14 -4.90 -4.66 -7.72
C GLY A 14 -4.06 -5.21 -6.56
N ASP A 15 -4.42 -4.89 -5.31
CA ASP A 15 -3.65 -5.24 -4.11
C ASP A 15 -4.41 -6.09 -3.07
N ASP A 16 -5.73 -6.19 -3.16
CA ASP A 16 -6.56 -6.82 -2.13
C ASP A 16 -7.53 -7.88 -2.68
N ILE A 17 -8.26 -7.56 -3.75
CA ILE A 17 -9.34 -8.41 -4.27
C ILE A 17 -9.11 -8.72 -5.75
N ALA A 18 -9.27 -9.98 -6.12
CA ALA A 18 -9.34 -10.44 -7.50
C ALA A 18 -10.69 -11.13 -7.74
N TRP A 19 -11.47 -10.64 -8.70
CA TRP A 19 -12.61 -11.39 -9.25
C TRP A 19 -12.17 -12.15 -10.47
N MET A 20 -12.47 -13.45 -10.50
CA MET A 20 -11.92 -14.35 -11.52
C MET A 20 -12.99 -15.22 -12.16
N LYS A 21 -12.85 -15.45 -13.46
CA LYS A 21 -13.77 -16.28 -14.24
C LYS A 21 -13.06 -16.87 -15.46
N PHE A 22 -13.37 -18.12 -15.81
CA PHE A 22 -12.94 -18.69 -17.08
C PHE A 22 -13.69 -18.04 -18.26
N ASP A 23 -12.95 -17.64 -19.29
CA ASP A 23 -13.52 -17.18 -20.55
C ASP A 23 -13.95 -18.35 -21.45
N SER A 24 -14.51 -18.06 -22.63
CA SER A 24 -14.99 -19.06 -23.58
C SER A 24 -13.88 -19.96 -24.15
N ASN A 25 -12.62 -19.55 -24.03
CA ASN A 25 -11.45 -20.30 -24.47
C ASN A 25 -10.81 -21.10 -23.32
N GLY A 26 -11.42 -21.10 -22.13
CA GLY A 26 -10.91 -21.79 -20.95
C GLY A 26 -9.75 -21.07 -20.26
N VAL A 27 -9.49 -19.80 -20.58
CA VAL A 27 -8.46 -19.00 -19.91
C VAL A 27 -9.05 -18.35 -18.65
N LEU A 28 -8.38 -18.51 -17.51
CA LEU A 28 -8.77 -17.84 -16.28
C LEU A 28 -8.44 -16.33 -16.38
N ARG A 29 -9.48 -15.50 -16.38
CA ARG A 29 -9.36 -14.04 -16.38
C ARG A 29 -9.52 -13.49 -14.97
N ALA A 30 -8.77 -12.44 -14.65
CA ALA A 30 -8.88 -11.72 -13.39
C ALA A 30 -9.08 -10.22 -13.63
N ILE A 31 -9.95 -9.61 -12.81
CA ILE A 31 -10.09 -8.16 -12.70
C ILE A 31 -9.86 -7.71 -11.26
N ASN A 32 -9.42 -6.47 -11.09
CA ASN A 32 -9.50 -5.76 -9.82
C ASN A 32 -10.86 -5.03 -9.75
N PRO A 33 -11.77 -5.38 -8.83
CA PRO A 33 -13.04 -4.68 -8.69
C PRO A 33 -12.92 -3.34 -7.94
N GLY A 34 -11.76 -3.03 -7.36
CA GLY A 34 -11.48 -1.78 -6.67
C GLY A 34 -10.96 -0.67 -7.61
N ASN A 35 -11.13 0.59 -7.19
CA ASN A 35 -10.64 1.78 -7.91
C ASN A 35 -9.50 2.52 -7.16
N GLY A 36 -8.96 1.87 -6.14
CA GLY A 36 -8.00 2.46 -5.22
C GLY A 36 -7.39 1.43 -4.31
N PHE A 37 -6.43 1.87 -3.51
CA PHE A 37 -5.78 1.06 -2.49
C PHE A 37 -6.19 1.56 -1.11
N PHE A 38 -6.59 0.61 -0.26
CA PHE A 38 -6.88 0.86 1.14
C PHE A 38 -5.81 0.22 2.01
N GLY A 39 -4.57 0.69 1.87
CA GLY A 39 -3.39 0.05 2.45
C GLY A 39 -3.14 0.42 3.90
N VAL A 40 -2.50 -0.49 4.64
CA VAL A 40 -2.02 -0.26 6.00
C VAL A 40 -0.85 0.72 5.97
N ALA A 41 -0.95 1.81 6.73
CA ALA A 41 0.11 2.81 6.78
C ALA A 41 1.34 2.36 7.60
N PRO A 42 1.22 1.88 8.86
CA PRO A 42 2.36 1.47 9.66
C PRO A 42 3.20 0.39 8.96
N GLY A 43 4.53 0.56 8.99
CA GLY A 43 5.47 -0.29 8.27
C GLY A 43 5.67 0.05 6.79
N THR A 44 4.83 0.91 6.19
CA THR A 44 5.04 1.42 4.83
C THR A 44 6.10 2.52 4.84
N SER A 45 7.12 2.37 4.01
CA SER A 45 8.27 3.28 3.98
C SER A 45 8.93 3.25 2.60
N MET A 46 9.90 4.13 2.33
CA MET A 46 10.67 4.12 1.08
C MET A 46 11.51 2.85 0.92
N SER A 47 11.96 2.25 2.02
CA SER A 47 12.68 0.98 1.99
C SER A 47 11.77 -0.24 1.83
N THR A 48 10.58 -0.25 2.45
CA THR A 48 9.66 -1.41 2.38
C THR A 48 8.74 -1.38 1.16
N ASN A 49 8.19 -0.21 0.82
CA ASN A 49 7.28 -0.05 -0.32
C ASN A 49 7.40 1.35 -0.95
N PRO A 50 8.47 1.62 -1.70
CA PRO A 50 8.69 2.92 -2.35
C PRO A 50 7.60 3.27 -3.37
N ILE A 51 6.89 2.28 -3.90
CA ILE A 51 5.77 2.49 -4.83
C ILE A 51 4.60 3.12 -4.08
N ALA A 52 4.17 2.54 -2.96
CA ALA A 52 3.09 3.10 -2.15
C ALA A 52 3.42 4.52 -1.67
N MET A 53 4.65 4.75 -1.21
CA MET A 53 5.11 6.10 -0.81
C MET A 53 4.98 7.12 -1.94
N LYS A 54 5.25 6.75 -3.20
CA LYS A 54 5.07 7.64 -4.35
C LYS A 54 3.59 7.85 -4.72
N THR A 55 2.71 6.92 -4.37
CA THR A 55 1.27 6.97 -4.69
C THR A 55 0.49 7.87 -3.70
N ILE A 56 0.82 7.83 -2.42
CA ILE A 56 -0.08 8.30 -1.34
C ILE A 56 0.01 9.80 -1.00
N PHE A 57 1.00 10.55 -1.48
CA PHE A 57 1.18 11.97 -1.11
C PHE A 57 0.42 12.97 -2.01
N LYS A 58 -0.56 12.50 -2.77
CA LYS A 58 -1.50 13.33 -3.54
C LYS A 58 -2.88 12.68 -3.52
N ASN A 59 -3.95 13.50 -3.48
CA ASN A 59 -5.36 13.06 -3.57
C ASN A 59 -5.72 11.85 -2.67
N SER A 60 -5.09 11.74 -1.50
CA SER A 60 -5.25 10.59 -0.61
C SER A 60 -5.84 11.03 0.71
N LEU A 61 -6.63 10.14 1.31
CA LEU A 61 -7.16 10.30 2.65
C LEU A 61 -6.40 9.38 3.59
N PHE A 62 -6.02 9.91 4.76
CA PHE A 62 -5.37 9.13 5.80
C PHE A 62 -6.28 9.05 7.02
N THR A 63 -6.39 7.86 7.60
CA THR A 63 -7.27 7.58 8.74
C THR A 63 -6.46 7.01 9.89
N ASN A 64 -6.53 7.66 11.06
CA ASN A 64 -5.84 7.29 12.30
C ASN A 64 -4.30 7.23 12.22
N VAL A 65 -3.70 8.01 11.33
CA VAL A 65 -2.25 8.27 11.33
C VAL A 65 -1.93 9.47 12.23
N ALA A 66 -0.66 9.64 12.59
CA ALA A 66 -0.22 10.88 13.22
C ALA A 66 -0.14 12.02 12.19
N SER A 67 -0.29 13.26 12.66
CA SER A 67 -0.09 14.47 11.87
C SER A 67 1.15 15.22 12.36
N THR A 68 1.79 15.97 11.46
CA THR A 68 2.94 16.81 11.80
C THR A 68 2.56 18.29 11.74
N SER A 69 3.21 19.12 12.54
CA SER A 69 3.03 20.58 12.51
C SER A 69 3.37 21.23 11.17
N ALA A 70 4.12 20.55 10.31
CA ALA A 70 4.40 20.96 8.94
C ALA A 70 3.28 20.58 7.93
N GLY A 71 2.16 20.03 8.40
CA GLY A 71 1.04 19.59 7.56
C GLY A 71 1.24 18.22 6.92
N GLY A 72 2.21 17.43 7.41
CA GLY A 72 2.48 16.07 6.95
C GLY A 72 1.80 15.01 7.82
N VAL A 73 2.15 13.75 7.54
CA VAL A 73 1.69 12.56 8.27
C VAL A 73 2.89 11.77 8.79
N TYR A 74 2.66 10.97 9.82
CA TYR A 74 3.66 10.08 10.39
C TYR A 74 3.03 8.77 10.90
N TRP A 75 3.82 7.70 10.90
CA TRP A 75 3.49 6.40 11.48
C TRP A 75 4.76 5.61 11.79
N GLU A 76 4.63 4.57 12.60
CA GLU A 76 5.70 3.65 12.96
C GLU A 76 6.29 2.96 11.72
N GLY A 77 7.62 2.99 11.59
CA GLY A 77 8.33 2.36 10.47
C GLY A 77 8.48 3.24 9.23
N MET A 78 7.88 4.44 9.21
CA MET A 78 8.24 5.46 8.24
C MET A 78 9.68 5.93 8.49
N GLU A 79 10.46 6.18 7.43
CA GLU A 79 11.81 6.73 7.62
C GLU A 79 11.75 8.01 8.48
N PRO A 80 12.68 8.20 9.43
CA PRO A 80 12.75 9.43 10.19
C PRO A 80 13.16 10.54 9.23
N SER A 81 12.19 11.32 8.75
CA SER A 81 12.51 12.66 8.25
C SER A 81 12.99 13.45 9.46
N HIS A 82 14.18 14.01 9.37
CA HIS A 82 14.76 14.87 10.40
C HIS A 82 13.79 16.01 10.70
N TYR A 83 13.00 15.84 11.76
CA TYR A 83 11.98 16.76 12.21
C TYR A 83 12.62 17.76 13.19
N ASP A 84 13.69 18.43 12.77
CA ASP A 84 14.23 19.55 13.53
C ASP A 84 13.15 20.63 13.59
N GLY A 85 12.61 20.87 14.79
CA GLY A 85 11.55 21.85 15.03
C GLY A 85 10.14 21.42 14.60
N VAL A 86 9.91 20.17 14.17
CA VAL A 86 8.57 19.68 13.81
C VAL A 86 8.01 18.82 14.95
N THR A 87 6.88 19.24 15.50
CA THR A 87 6.09 18.45 16.46
C THR A 87 5.15 17.48 15.75
N VAL A 88 4.84 16.37 16.42
CA VAL A 88 3.94 15.32 15.95
C VAL A 88 2.75 15.20 16.90
N THR A 89 1.55 15.11 16.35
CA THR A 89 0.31 14.82 17.09
C THR A 89 -0.16 13.42 16.73
N ASP A 90 -0.31 12.55 17.73
CA ASP A 90 -0.78 11.18 17.55
C ASP A 90 -2.22 11.11 17.02
N TRP A 91 -2.63 9.91 16.61
CA TRP A 91 -3.95 9.62 16.10
C TRP A 91 -5.10 9.86 17.09
N LEU A 92 -4.80 10.08 18.38
CA LEU A 92 -5.76 10.44 19.43
C LEU A 92 -5.79 11.95 19.70
N GLY A 93 -5.04 12.75 18.94
CA GLY A 93 -4.97 14.20 19.08
C GLY A 93 -4.05 14.69 20.20
N LYS A 94 -3.09 13.87 20.65
CA LYS A 94 -2.15 14.21 21.74
C LYS A 94 -0.75 14.45 21.18
N LEU A 95 0.01 15.33 21.84
CA LEU A 95 1.42 15.53 21.48
C LEU A 95 2.19 14.21 21.65
N TRP A 96 2.98 13.86 20.65
CA TRP A 96 3.74 12.63 20.59
C TRP A 96 5.24 12.89 20.40
N SER A 97 6.04 12.02 20.99
CA SER A 97 7.48 11.89 20.76
C SER A 97 7.89 10.43 20.82
N PRO A 98 9.04 10.04 20.23
CA PRO A 98 9.55 8.66 20.32
C PRO A 98 9.72 8.14 21.74
N ASN A 99 9.92 9.03 22.71
CA ASN A 99 10.11 8.69 24.13
C ASN A 99 8.78 8.53 24.90
N SER A 100 7.63 8.70 24.26
CA SER A 100 6.32 8.71 24.94
C SER A 100 5.84 7.33 25.38
N GLY A 101 6.51 6.25 24.94
CA GLY A 101 6.10 4.87 25.23
C GLY A 101 4.78 4.45 24.58
N LYS A 102 4.27 5.24 23.62
CA LYS A 102 3.02 5.03 22.89
C LYS A 102 3.28 5.12 21.39
N VAL A 103 2.42 4.52 20.59
CA VAL A 103 2.44 4.66 19.12
C VAL A 103 1.81 5.98 18.69
N ALA A 104 2.37 6.59 17.64
CA ALA A 104 1.90 7.79 16.99
C ALA A 104 0.68 7.50 16.10
N ALA A 105 0.68 6.39 15.37
CA ALA A 105 -0.43 5.95 14.53
C ALA A 105 -1.11 4.71 15.12
N HIS A 106 -2.39 4.52 14.82
CA HIS A 106 -3.06 3.26 15.16
C HIS A 106 -2.41 2.09 14.37
N PRO A 107 -2.18 0.89 14.94
CA PRO A 107 -1.48 -0.20 14.25
C PRO A 107 -2.12 -0.65 12.92
N ASN A 108 -3.43 -0.42 12.76
CA ASN A 108 -4.18 -0.67 11.52
C ASN A 108 -4.70 0.64 10.89
N SER A 109 -4.01 1.77 11.10
CA SER A 109 -4.30 3.02 10.39
C SER A 109 -4.08 2.85 8.89
N ARG A 110 -4.83 3.60 8.08
CA ARG A 110 -4.94 3.34 6.64
C ARG A 110 -4.68 4.60 5.83
N PHE A 111 -4.18 4.40 4.62
CA PHE A 111 -4.32 5.36 3.53
C PHE A 111 -5.37 4.85 2.55
N CYS A 112 -6.13 5.76 1.97
CA CYS A 112 -7.07 5.52 0.87
C CYS A 112 -6.63 6.39 -0.31
N THR A 113 -6.15 5.77 -1.39
CA THR A 113 -5.53 6.46 -2.52
C THR A 113 -6.06 5.92 -3.86
N PRO A 114 -6.26 6.75 -4.89
CA PRO A 114 -6.68 6.27 -6.22
C PRO A 114 -5.61 5.39 -6.89
N ALA A 115 -6.03 4.27 -7.48
CA ALA A 115 -5.11 3.28 -8.04
C ALA A 115 -4.31 3.85 -9.23
N GLN A 116 -4.94 4.70 -10.04
CA GLN A 116 -4.33 5.36 -11.19
C GLN A 116 -3.09 6.20 -10.85
N GLN A 117 -2.91 6.60 -9.58
CA GLN A 117 -1.70 7.32 -9.15
C GLN A 117 -0.49 6.42 -8.95
N CYS A 118 -0.67 5.09 -8.98
CA CYS A 118 0.42 4.14 -8.82
C CYS A 118 1.40 4.26 -9.99
N PRO A 119 2.69 4.51 -9.74
CA PRO A 119 3.67 4.67 -10.82
C PRO A 119 3.96 3.37 -11.58
N ILE A 120 3.42 2.23 -11.13
CA ILE A 120 3.53 0.93 -11.79
C ILE A 120 2.14 0.29 -11.99
N ILE A 121 1.07 1.09 -12.08
CA ILE A 121 -0.24 0.54 -12.45
C ILE A 121 -0.12 -0.15 -13.82
N ASP A 122 -0.67 -1.36 -13.92
CA ASP A 122 -0.70 -2.10 -15.18
C ASP A 122 -1.61 -1.39 -16.18
N ALA A 123 -1.25 -1.38 -17.47
CA ALA A 123 -2.06 -0.72 -18.49
C ALA A 123 -3.45 -1.36 -18.67
N ALA A 124 -3.60 -2.64 -18.34
CA ALA A 124 -4.85 -3.39 -18.42
C ALA A 124 -5.58 -3.50 -17.06
N TRP A 125 -5.23 -2.68 -16.06
CA TRP A 125 -5.84 -2.77 -14.71
C TRP A 125 -7.36 -2.54 -14.69
N GLU A 126 -7.88 -1.78 -15.66
CA GLU A 126 -9.32 -1.52 -15.90
C GLU A 126 -9.88 -2.25 -17.12
N ASP A 127 -9.15 -3.21 -17.71
CA ASP A 127 -9.65 -3.96 -18.86
C ASP A 127 -10.87 -4.80 -18.46
N GLN A 128 -12.00 -4.57 -19.13
CA GLN A 128 -13.25 -5.28 -18.89
C GLN A 128 -13.15 -6.78 -19.18
N ALA A 129 -12.26 -7.20 -20.09
CA ALA A 129 -12.00 -8.60 -20.36
C ALA A 129 -11.14 -9.26 -19.26
N GLY A 130 -10.49 -8.45 -18.43
CA GLY A 130 -9.54 -8.88 -17.41
C GLY A 130 -8.21 -9.37 -17.98
N VAL A 131 -7.20 -9.38 -17.12
CA VAL A 131 -5.88 -9.92 -17.45
C VAL A 131 -5.91 -11.44 -17.40
N GLN A 132 -5.05 -12.09 -18.18
CA GLN A 132 -4.83 -13.52 -18.04
C GLN A 132 -4.16 -13.80 -16.70
N SER A 133 -4.79 -14.60 -15.86
CA SER A 133 -4.24 -15.01 -14.57
C SER A 133 -3.50 -16.34 -14.70
N VAL A 134 -2.34 -16.44 -14.07
CA VAL A 134 -1.56 -17.67 -13.87
C VAL A 134 -1.11 -17.75 -12.40
N PRO A 135 -0.44 -18.83 -11.95
CA PRO A 135 -0.79 -19.64 -10.77
C PRO A 135 -1.12 -18.88 -9.48
N PHE A 136 -2.00 -19.47 -8.67
CA PHE A 136 -2.31 -19.01 -7.31
C PHE A 136 -1.15 -19.28 -6.36
N TYR A 137 -0.81 -18.28 -5.55
CA TYR A 137 0.13 -18.43 -4.43
C TYR A 137 -0.63 -18.26 -3.13
N SER A 138 -0.57 -19.27 -2.26
CA SER A 138 -1.00 -19.17 -0.87
C SER A 138 0.24 -19.04 0.02
N ALA A 139 0.29 -17.97 0.82
CA ALA A 139 1.38 -17.72 1.75
C ALA A 139 0.83 -17.11 3.05
N GLY A 140 1.44 -17.51 4.18
CA GLY A 140 1.13 -16.97 5.50
C GLY A 140 2.38 -17.01 6.38
N VAL A 141 2.48 -16.09 7.34
CA VAL A 141 3.60 -16.07 8.28
C VAL A 141 3.55 -17.34 9.14
N GLY A 142 4.58 -18.19 9.03
CA GLY A 142 4.67 -19.45 9.76
C GLY A 142 3.84 -20.60 9.19
N GLN A 143 3.28 -20.47 7.99
CA GLN A 143 2.52 -21.52 7.30
C GLN A 143 3.34 -22.03 6.09
N PRO A 144 3.40 -23.34 5.84
CA PRO A 144 3.97 -23.85 4.59
C PRO A 144 3.11 -23.38 3.41
N ALA A 145 3.76 -22.91 2.34
CA ALA A 145 3.08 -22.62 1.08
C ALA A 145 2.70 -23.96 0.42
N TYR A 146 1.40 -24.17 0.19
CA TYR A 146 0.90 -25.29 -0.59
C TYR A 146 0.61 -24.81 -2.02
N LEU A 147 1.22 -25.48 -3.00
CA LEU A 147 0.93 -25.36 -4.43
C LEU A 147 0.01 -26.51 -4.85
#